data_AF-A0A1G4BEP2-F1
#
_entry.id   AF-A0A1G4BEP2-F1
#
_cell.length_a   1.000
_cell.length_b   1.000
_cell.length_c   1.000
_cell.angle_alpha   90.00
_cell.angle_beta   90.00
_cell.angle_gamma   90.00
#
_symmetry.space_group_name_H-M   'P 1'
#
loop_
_entity.id
_entity.type
_entity.pdbx_description
1 polymer ?
#
loop_
_entity_poly.entity_id
_entity_poly.type
_entity_poly.pdbx_seq_one_letter_code
_entity_poly.pdbx_strand_id
1 'polypeptide(L)'
;MWPKPSFPTTSTPSTLPRCLFADQLRIVQFNSVLVGVHGAGIMHNMFLREGGAAVVEIQPSSMFYEGFRRMARMMGQTYVSNHVDMVGAEDWSKRSKRSKRYVGKRERWHYADIRIDEDRFIELITQVVDSLVYNDTLGMDGMDGP
;
A
#
# COMPACT_ATOMS: atom_id res chain seq x y z
N MET A 1 20.63 9.29 23.03
CA MET A 1 20.18 7.90 23.25
C MET A 1 18.69 7.96 23.56
N TRP A 2 17.84 7.67 22.57
CA TRP A 2 16.38 7.82 22.69
C TRP A 2 15.74 6.49 23.09
N PRO A 3 14.65 6.48 23.89
CA PRO A 3 14.05 5.25 24.36
C PRO A 3 13.34 4.52 23.22
N LYS A 4 13.57 3.21 23.11
CA LYS A 4 12.88 2.33 22.15
C LYS A 4 11.40 2.22 22.53
N PRO A 5 10.46 2.34 21.58
CA PRO A 5 9.05 2.08 21.86
C PRO A 5 8.84 0.60 22.19
N SER A 6 8.16 0.34 23.31
CA SER A 6 7.74 -0.99 23.74
C SER A 6 6.38 -1.33 23.13
N PHE A 7 6.31 -2.33 22.25
CA PHE A 7 5.05 -2.87 21.74
C PHE A 7 4.46 -3.90 22.72
N PRO A 8 3.17 -3.84 23.05
CA PRO A 8 2.53 -4.86 23.89
C PRO A 8 2.37 -6.17 23.11
N THR A 9 2.88 -7.25 23.71
CA THR A 9 2.80 -8.63 23.21
C THR A 9 1.45 -9.24 23.56
N THR A 10 0.38 -8.96 22.80
CA THR A 10 -0.79 -9.86 22.79
C THR A 10 -1.66 -9.64 21.55
N SER A 11 -1.97 -10.77 20.92
CA SER A 11 -2.62 -10.94 19.63
C SER A 11 -4.14 -10.80 19.67
N THR A 12 -4.70 -9.85 18.92
CA THR A 12 -6.04 -9.93 18.31
C THR A 12 -6.05 -9.11 17.02
N PRO A 13 -6.54 -9.64 15.87
CA PRO A 13 -6.54 -8.93 14.60
C PRO A 13 -7.81 -8.07 14.49
N SER A 14 -7.73 -6.82 14.92
CA SER A 14 -8.52 -5.68 14.44
C SER A 14 -8.45 -4.54 15.45
N THR A 15 -8.30 -3.32 14.94
CA THR A 15 -8.11 -2.06 15.68
C THR A 15 -6.63 -1.75 15.94
N LEU A 16 -6.06 -0.84 15.12
CA LEU A 16 -4.85 -0.11 15.49
C LEU A 16 -5.04 0.45 16.91
N PRO A 17 -4.01 0.42 17.78
CA PRO A 17 -4.13 0.96 19.14
C PRO A 17 -4.71 2.37 19.08
N ARG A 18 -5.55 2.73 20.06
CA ARG A 18 -6.07 4.10 20.27
C ARG A 18 -4.93 5.02 20.76
N CYS A 19 -3.83 5.04 20.01
CA CYS A 19 -2.69 5.91 20.24
C CYS A 19 -3.01 7.30 19.68
N LEU A 20 -2.26 8.31 20.14
CA LEU A 20 -2.44 9.68 19.68
C LEU A 20 -2.17 9.75 18.18
N PHE A 21 -2.76 10.72 17.49
CA PHE A 21 -2.53 10.93 16.07
C PHE A 21 -1.02 11.03 15.72
N ALA A 22 -0.23 11.65 16.59
CA ALA A 22 1.22 11.70 16.44
C ALA A 22 1.87 10.32 16.44
N ASP A 23 1.39 9.38 17.25
CA ASP A 23 1.90 8.02 17.29
C ASP A 23 1.44 7.21 16.09
N GLN A 24 0.22 7.44 15.59
CA GLN A 24 -0.24 6.86 14.33
C GLN A 24 0.64 7.30 13.16
N LEU A 25 0.98 8.59 13.08
CA LEU A 25 1.91 9.11 12.07
C LEU A 25 3.31 8.53 12.22
N ARG A 26 3.84 8.44 13.44
CA ARG A 26 5.15 7.81 13.69
C ARG A 26 5.18 6.36 13.25
N ILE A 27 4.12 5.61 13.50
CA ILE A 27 4.01 4.22 13.03
C ILE A 27 4.04 4.18 11.50
N VAL A 28 3.28 5.03 10.82
CA VAL A 28 3.28 5.08 9.34
C VAL A 28 4.65 5.48 8.79
N GLN A 29 5.32 6.46 9.39
CA GLN A 29 6.66 6.90 8.99
C GLN A 29 7.76 5.86 9.26
N PHE A 30 7.55 4.97 10.23
CA PHE A 30 8.48 3.89 10.54
C PHE A 30 8.32 2.69 9.59
N ASN A 31 7.23 2.62 8.83
CA ASN A 31 7.01 1.53 7.89
C ASN A 31 7.80 1.75 6.59
N SER A 32 8.55 0.74 6.18
CA SER A 32 9.32 0.76 4.94
C SER A 32 8.50 0.33 3.72
N VAL A 33 7.36 -0.32 3.90
CA VAL A 33 6.51 -0.82 2.80
C VAL A 33 5.05 -0.46 3.05
N LEU A 34 4.42 0.15 2.06
CA LEU A 34 2.96 0.34 1.98
C LEU A 34 2.40 -0.54 0.87
N VAL A 35 1.39 -1.35 1.21
CA VAL A 35 0.61 -2.10 0.22
C VAL A 35 -0.77 -1.48 0.10
N GLY A 36 -1.11 -1.02 -1.10
CA GLY A 36 -2.39 -0.38 -1.42
C GLY A 36 -3.17 -1.17 -2.46
N VAL A 37 -4.49 -1.09 -2.37
CA VAL A 37 -5.42 -1.73 -3.32
C VAL A 37 -6.33 -0.65 -3.90
N HIS A 38 -6.32 -0.46 -5.21
CA HIS A 38 -7.35 0.28 -5.96
C HIS A 38 -7.66 1.68 -5.41
N GLY A 39 -6.67 2.57 -5.35
CA GLY A 39 -6.87 3.91 -4.80
C GLY A 39 -6.89 3.97 -3.26
N ALA A 40 -7.20 2.88 -2.56
CA ALA A 40 -7.13 2.82 -1.10
C ALA A 40 -5.68 2.69 -0.66
N GLY A 41 -5.21 3.68 0.10
CA GLY A 41 -3.81 3.79 0.54
C GLY A 41 -3.04 4.91 -0.14
N ILE A 42 -3.57 5.56 -1.20
CA ILE A 42 -2.81 6.62 -1.90
C ILE A 42 -2.45 7.78 -0.96
N MET A 43 -3.38 8.14 -0.05
CA MET A 43 -3.14 9.19 0.93
C MET A 43 -2.11 8.79 1.99
N HIS A 44 -2.00 7.50 2.32
CA HIS A 44 -0.98 7.02 3.26
C HIS A 44 0.43 7.22 2.70
N ASN A 45 0.56 7.29 1.38
CA ASN A 45 1.83 7.47 0.73
C ASN A 45 2.54 8.79 1.10
N MET A 46 1.77 9.84 1.39
CA MET A 46 2.28 11.14 1.83
C MET A 46 2.95 11.09 3.20
N PHE A 47 2.67 10.05 4.00
CA PHE A 47 3.13 9.94 5.37
C PHE A 47 4.20 8.87 5.56
N LEU A 48 4.59 8.15 4.51
CA LEU A 48 5.73 7.24 4.56
C LEU A 48 7.04 8.02 4.60
N ARG A 49 8.12 7.34 5.01
CA ARG A 49 9.48 7.89 4.95
C ARG A 49 9.83 8.29 3.52
N GLU A 50 10.16 9.55 3.31
CA GLU A 50 10.68 10.06 2.05
C GLU A 50 11.99 9.36 1.68
N GLY A 51 12.19 9.05 0.39
CA GLY A 51 13.46 8.50 -0.11
C GLY A 51 13.81 7.07 0.29
N GLY A 52 13.05 6.44 1.20
CA GLY A 52 13.45 5.17 1.80
C GLY A 52 12.31 4.21 2.11
N ALA A 53 11.12 4.44 1.54
CA ALA A 53 10.00 3.51 1.60
C ALA A 53 9.62 3.03 0.19
N ALA A 54 8.95 1.88 0.13
CA ALA A 54 8.38 1.30 -1.07
C ALA A 54 6.85 1.29 -1.01
N VAL A 55 6.26 1.42 -2.19
CA VAL A 55 4.83 1.46 -2.42
C VAL A 55 4.47 0.34 -3.39
N VAL A 56 3.64 -0.58 -2.93
CA VAL A 56 3.13 -1.70 -3.72
C VAL A 56 1.67 -1.45 -4.01
N GLU A 57 1.33 -1.21 -5.27
CA GLU A 57 -0.06 -1.05 -5.70
C GLU A 57 -0.59 -2.33 -6.35
N ILE A 58 -1.65 -2.90 -5.80
CA ILE A 58 -2.39 -3.97 -6.43
C ILE A 58 -3.58 -3.36 -7.17
N GLN A 59 -3.55 -3.45 -8.49
CA GLN A 59 -4.55 -2.88 -9.40
C GLN A 59 -5.39 -3.98 -10.04
N PRO A 60 -6.65 -3.70 -10.37
CA PRO A 60 -7.45 -4.62 -11.17
C PRO A 60 -6.93 -4.57 -12.61
N SER A 61 -6.91 -5.71 -13.31
CA SER A 61 -6.40 -5.83 -14.69
C SER A 61 -7.05 -4.89 -15.70
N SER A 62 -8.25 -4.37 -15.41
CA SER A 62 -8.97 -3.42 -16.26
C SER A 62 -8.71 -1.94 -15.94
N MET A 63 -7.83 -1.60 -15.00
CA MET A 63 -7.60 -0.23 -14.53
C MET A 63 -6.11 0.10 -14.53
N PHE A 64 -5.79 1.29 -15.06
CA PHE A 64 -4.43 1.79 -15.25
C PHE A 64 -4.27 3.20 -14.66
N TYR A 65 -4.60 3.36 -13.38
CA TYR A 65 -4.51 4.66 -12.73
C TYR A 65 -3.10 4.89 -12.19
N GLU A 66 -2.50 6.04 -12.50
CA GLU A 66 -1.09 6.32 -12.18
C GLU A 66 -0.91 7.14 -10.89
N GLY A 67 -1.93 7.21 -10.04
CA GLY A 67 -1.92 8.06 -8.85
C GLY A 67 -0.83 7.68 -7.84
N PHE A 68 -0.75 6.39 -7.49
CA PHE A 68 0.28 5.89 -6.59
C PHE A 68 1.67 6.10 -7.19
N ARG A 69 1.87 5.73 -8.47
CA ARG A 69 3.15 5.91 -9.16
C ARG A 69 3.61 7.37 -9.13
N ARG A 70 2.72 8.31 -9.46
CA ARG A 70 3.04 9.74 -9.46
C ARG A 70 3.42 10.23 -8.08
N MET A 71 2.65 9.82 -7.05
CA MET A 71 2.92 10.23 -5.68
C MET A 71 4.21 9.61 -5.14
N ALA A 72 4.44 8.33 -5.39
CA ALA A 72 5.66 7.64 -4.98
C ALA A 72 6.91 8.30 -5.58
N ARG A 73 6.86 8.64 -6.87
CA ARG A 73 7.95 9.40 -7.52
C ARG A 73 8.16 10.78 -6.90
N MET A 74 7.09 11.48 -6.54
CA MET A 74 7.20 12.81 -5.92
C MET A 74 7.83 12.75 -4.53
N MET A 75 7.55 11.69 -3.76
CA MET A 75 8.09 11.47 -2.41
C MET A 75 9.44 10.71 -2.41
N GLY A 76 10.01 10.44 -3.59
CA GLY A 76 11.28 9.71 -3.73
C GLY A 76 11.19 8.23 -3.32
N GLN A 77 10.00 7.64 -3.35
CA GLN A 77 9.76 6.26 -2.92
C GLN A 77 9.88 5.28 -4.10
N THR A 78 10.25 4.05 -3.78
CA THR A 78 10.18 2.93 -4.73
C THR A 78 8.73 2.60 -5.03
N TYR A 79 8.41 2.30 -6.28
CA TYR A 79 7.05 1.95 -6.70
C TYR A 79 7.04 0.64 -7.47
N VAL A 80 6.17 -0.27 -7.06
CA VAL A 80 5.90 -1.55 -7.72
C VAL A 80 4.40 -1.70 -7.88
N SER A 81 3.94 -2.21 -9.01
CA SER A 81 2.53 -2.54 -9.21
C SER A 81 2.32 -3.95 -9.70
N ASN A 82 1.20 -4.53 -9.31
CA ASN A 82 0.76 -5.84 -9.78
C ASN A 82 -0.70 -5.77 -10.20
N HIS A 83 -1.00 -6.33 -11.37
CA HIS A 83 -2.36 -6.38 -11.91
C HIS A 83 -2.97 -7.75 -11.64
N VAL A 84 -4.16 -7.76 -11.07
CA VAL A 84 -4.87 -8.98 -10.65
C VAL A 84 -6.32 -8.96 -11.12
N ASP A 85 -6.94 -10.14 -11.16
CA ASP A 85 -8.31 -10.27 -11.62
C ASP A 85 -9.32 -9.82 -10.57
N MET A 86 -10.38 -9.18 -11.06
CA MET A 86 -11.52 -8.77 -10.24
C MET A 86 -12.50 -9.93 -10.06
N VAL A 87 -12.87 -10.21 -8.81
CA VAL A 87 -13.83 -11.26 -8.42
C VAL A 87 -15.11 -10.62 -7.85
N GLY A 88 -16.27 -11.26 -8.04
CA GLY A 88 -17.53 -10.89 -7.36
C GLY A 88 -18.38 -9.81 -8.04
N ALA A 89 -17.99 -9.30 -9.21
CA ALA A 89 -18.74 -8.25 -9.90
C ALA A 89 -19.83 -8.76 -10.87
N GLU A 90 -20.06 -10.06 -10.91
CA GLU A 90 -20.98 -10.75 -11.82
C GLU A 90 -22.45 -10.54 -11.40
N ASP A 91 -22.69 -10.47 -10.08
CA ASP A 91 -24.01 -10.21 -9.50
C ASP A 91 -24.38 -8.71 -9.42
N TRP A 92 -23.47 -7.80 -9.76
CA TRP A 92 -23.74 -6.37 -9.67
C TRP A 92 -24.74 -5.87 -10.74
N SER A 93 -24.80 -6.54 -11.89
CA SER A 93 -25.80 -6.26 -12.94
C SER A 93 -27.24 -6.36 -12.43
N LYS A 94 -27.48 -7.18 -11.38
CA LYS A 94 -28.78 -7.33 -10.72
C LYS A 94 -29.01 -6.28 -9.62
N ARG A 95 -27.96 -5.89 -8.89
CA ARG A 95 -28.02 -4.93 -7.77
C ARG A 95 -28.17 -3.47 -8.24
N SER A 96 -27.58 -3.14 -9.40
CA SER A 96 -27.62 -1.81 -10.03
C SER A 96 -29.01 -1.34 -10.44
N LYS A 97 -29.91 -2.28 -10.79
CA LYS A 97 -31.30 -1.97 -11.18
C LYS A 97 -32.10 -1.35 -10.05
N ARG A 98 -31.72 -1.59 -8.78
CA ARG A 98 -32.42 -1.07 -7.59
C ARG A 98 -31.95 0.32 -7.18
N SER A 99 -30.75 0.74 -7.60
CA SER A 99 -30.09 1.99 -7.22
C SER A 99 -30.07 3.01 -8.37
N LYS A 100 -31.22 3.18 -9.06
CA LYS A 100 -31.35 4.15 -10.18
C LYS A 100 -31.64 5.58 -9.70
N ARG A 101 -31.30 5.92 -8.45
CA ARG A 101 -31.48 7.25 -7.88
C ARG A 101 -30.16 7.72 -7.30
N TYR A 102 -29.52 8.62 -8.05
CA TYR A 102 -28.48 9.55 -7.62
C TYR A 102 -27.17 8.93 -7.10
N VAL A 103 -26.20 8.80 -8.02
CA VAL A 103 -24.75 9.06 -7.92
C VAL A 103 -24.16 8.49 -9.21
N GLY A 104 -23.25 9.20 -9.87
CA GLY A 104 -22.74 8.88 -11.21
C GLY A 104 -22.34 7.42 -11.40
N LYS A 105 -22.39 6.95 -12.66
CA LYS A 105 -22.07 5.58 -13.08
C LYS A 105 -20.66 5.21 -12.62
N ARG A 106 -20.54 4.66 -11.41
CA ARG A 106 -19.27 4.19 -10.87
C ARG A 106 -18.85 2.94 -11.64
N GLU A 107 -17.63 2.98 -12.14
CA GLU A 107 -16.94 1.85 -12.78
C GLU A 107 -16.88 0.63 -11.84
N ARG A 108 -16.80 -0.57 -12.43
CA ARG A 108 -16.83 -1.86 -11.73
C ARG A 108 -15.74 -1.98 -10.66
N TRP A 109 -14.56 -1.41 -10.89
CA TRP A 109 -13.41 -1.49 -10.00
C TRP A 109 -13.62 -0.81 -8.64
N HIS A 110 -14.57 0.12 -8.51
CA HIS A 110 -14.86 0.76 -7.22
C HIS A 110 -15.43 -0.17 -6.16
N TYR A 111 -15.94 -1.34 -6.56
CA TYR A 111 -16.70 -2.25 -5.70
C TYR A 111 -16.32 -3.71 -5.86
N ALA A 112 -15.53 -4.04 -6.89
CA ALA A 112 -15.09 -5.40 -7.10
C ALA A 112 -14.00 -5.73 -6.08
N ASP A 113 -14.11 -6.91 -5.49
CA ASP A 113 -12.98 -7.48 -4.77
C ASP A 113 -11.92 -7.88 -5.79
N ILE A 114 -10.67 -7.93 -5.34
CA ILE A 114 -9.59 -8.56 -6.09
C ILE A 114 -9.12 -9.81 -5.42
N ARG A 115 -8.62 -10.72 -6.25
CA ARG A 115 -8.01 -11.95 -5.80
C ARG A 115 -6.57 -12.00 -6.26
N ILE A 116 -5.68 -12.16 -5.30
CA ILE A 116 -4.29 -12.52 -5.52
C ILE A 116 -4.05 -13.87 -4.82
N ASP A 117 -3.26 -14.72 -5.46
CA ASP A 117 -2.80 -15.95 -4.85
C ASP A 117 -1.82 -15.64 -3.70
N GLU A 118 -1.86 -16.41 -2.63
CA GLU A 118 -1.04 -16.16 -1.43
C GLU A 118 0.46 -16.23 -1.75
N ASP A 119 0.89 -17.24 -2.51
CA ASP A 119 2.30 -17.40 -2.87
C ASP A 119 2.77 -16.24 -3.73
N ARG A 120 1.94 -15.83 -4.71
CA ARG A 120 2.22 -14.66 -5.56
C ARG A 120 2.27 -13.36 -4.75
N PHE A 121 1.44 -13.23 -3.71
CA PHE A 121 1.48 -12.08 -2.82
C PHE A 121 2.78 -12.06 -2.00
N ILE A 122 3.14 -13.19 -1.39
CA ILE A 122 4.36 -13.32 -0.59
C ILE A 122 5.60 -13.07 -1.45
N GLU A 123 5.65 -13.61 -2.65
CA GLU A 123 6.76 -13.41 -3.60
C GLU A 123 6.92 -11.92 -3.93
N LEU A 124 5.83 -11.24 -4.27
CA LEU A 124 5.84 -9.80 -4.59
C LEU A 124 6.37 -8.96 -3.42
N ILE A 125 5.90 -9.24 -2.20
CA ILE A 125 6.35 -8.48 -1.02
C ILE A 125 7.80 -8.79 -0.68
N THR A 126 8.22 -10.05 -0.79
CA THR A 126 9.62 -10.46 -0.56
C THR A 126 10.56 -9.73 -1.51
N GLN A 127 10.25 -9.68 -2.81
CA GLN A 127 11.06 -8.96 -3.80
C GLN A 127 11.21 -7.46 -3.46
N VAL A 128 10.14 -6.84 -2.96
CA VAL A 128 10.16 -5.42 -2.56
C VAL A 128 11.01 -5.22 -1.32
N VAL A 129 10.86 -6.07 -0.30
CA VAL A 129 11.66 -6.00 0.92
C VAL A 129 13.15 -6.19 0.62
N ASP A 130 13.50 -7.19 -0.18
CA ASP A 130 14.87 -7.46 -0.58
C ASP A 130 15.48 -6.26 -1.34
N SER A 131 14.70 -5.62 -2.21
CA SER A 131 15.15 -4.42 -2.93
C SER A 131 15.47 -3.24 -1.99
N LEU A 132 14.72 -3.09 -0.90
CA LEU A 132 14.95 -2.05 0.09
C LEU A 132 16.20 -2.33 0.93
N VAL A 133 16.39 -3.59 1.36
CA VAL A 133 17.58 -4.01 2.11
C VAL A 133 18.84 -3.76 1.27
N TYR A 134 18.80 -4.13 -0.01
CA TYR A 134 19.90 -3.89 -0.93
C TYR A 134 20.23 -2.40 -1.07
N ASN A 135 19.21 -1.55 -1.27
CA ASN A 135 19.41 -0.11 -1.42
C ASN A 135 19.96 0.56 -0.15
N ASP A 136 19.51 0.11 1.04
CA ASP A 136 20.04 0.61 2.32
C ASP A 136 21.52 0.23 2.51
N THR A 137 21.95 -0.97 2.07
CA THR A 137 23.36 -1.38 2.17
C THR A 137 24.30 -0.58 1.26
N LEU A 138 23.89 -0.30 0.01
CA LEU A 138 24.68 0.53 -0.90
C LEU A 138 24.73 2.00 -0.49
N GLY A 139 23.69 2.50 0.20
CA GLY A 139 23.67 3.84 0.76
C GLY A 139 24.71 4.06 1.87
N MET A 140 25.16 2.99 2.53
CA MET A 140 26.22 3.06 3.56
C MET A 140 27.63 2.99 2.97
N ASP A 141 27.83 2.23 1.89
CA ASP A 141 29.14 2.15 1.22
C ASP A 141 29.54 3.44 0.48
N GLY A 142 28.58 4.33 0.22
CA GLY A 142 28.80 5.64 -0.42
C GLY A 142 29.21 6.78 0.52
N MET A 143 29.27 6.55 1.84
CA MET A 143 29.63 7.56 2.85
C MET A 143 31.08 7.43 3.36
N ASP A 144 31.83 6.42 2.89
CA ASP A 144 33.24 6.18 3.23
C ASP A 144 34.16 6.36 1.99
N GLY A 145 34.02 7.48 1.29
CA GLY A 145 34.96 7.92 0.25
C GLY A 145 35.82 9.11 0.72
N PRO A 146 37.14 9.12 0.43
CA PRO A 146 38.16 9.93 1.10
C PRO A 146 38.01 11.46 0.96
#